data_AF-A0A2K1DWI7-F1
#
_entry.id   AF-A0A2K1DWI7-F1
#
_cell.length_a   1.000
_cell.length_b   1.000
_cell.length_c   1.000
_cell.angle_alpha   90.00
_cell.angle_beta   90.00
_cell.angle_gamma   90.00
#
_symmetry.space_group_name_H-M   'P 1'
#
loop_
_entity.id
_entity.type
_entity.pdbx_description
1 polymer ?
#
loop_
_entity_poly.entity_id
_entity_poly.type
_entity_poly.pdbx_seq_one_letter_code
_entity_poly.pdbx_strand_id
1 'polypeptide(L)'
;MISDNFDKKELTKIRGILKIQVIAYEDKSSCLLSYENATNFDDNQLNIQKLKDVIDKNLIWEKVDETVSPMIEIYFLIGEIQIKRMGFDGKKGLHELVNQ
;
A
#
# COMPACT_ATOMS: atom_id res chain seq x y z
N MET A 1 -2.16 6.50 -8.84
CA MET A 1 -1.50 5.38 -8.12
C MET A 1 -1.16 5.82 -6.69
N ILE A 2 -1.03 4.90 -5.73
CA ILE A 2 -0.66 5.24 -4.33
C ILE A 2 0.67 6.01 -4.27
N SER A 3 1.59 5.73 -5.21
CA SER A 3 2.86 6.43 -5.39
C SER A 3 2.73 7.94 -5.63
N ASP A 4 1.62 8.42 -6.16
CA ASP A 4 1.40 9.85 -6.47
C ASP A 4 1.16 10.69 -5.20
N ASN A 5 0.95 10.06 -4.05
CA ASN A 5 0.73 10.75 -2.79
C ASN A 5 2.01 11.27 -2.14
N PHE A 6 3.17 10.81 -2.61
CA PHE A 6 4.47 11.20 -2.09
C PHE A 6 5.11 12.26 -2.99
N ASP A 7 5.66 13.30 -2.38
CA ASP A 7 6.32 14.38 -3.11
C ASP A 7 7.63 13.88 -3.73
N LYS A 8 7.81 14.06 -5.05
CA LYS A 8 8.93 13.47 -5.83
C LYS A 8 10.31 13.85 -5.31
N LYS A 9 10.44 15.01 -4.67
CA LYS A 9 11.71 15.46 -4.07
C LYS A 9 12.01 14.76 -2.74
N GLU A 10 10.99 14.54 -1.92
CA GLU A 10 11.14 13.87 -0.62
C GLU A 10 11.26 12.35 -0.77
N LEU A 11 10.66 11.78 -1.82
CA LEU A 11 10.76 10.35 -2.18
C LEU A 11 12.21 9.85 -2.30
N THR A 12 13.13 10.70 -2.75
CA THR A 12 14.56 10.32 -2.87
C THR A 12 15.27 10.12 -1.53
N LYS A 13 14.68 10.61 -0.43
CA LYS A 13 15.24 10.55 0.93
C LYS A 13 14.65 9.42 1.77
N ILE A 14 13.48 8.92 1.39
CA ILE A 14 12.81 7.82 2.09
C ILE A 14 13.52 6.52 1.73
N ARG A 15 13.77 5.69 2.73
CA ARG A 15 14.40 4.38 2.62
C ARG A 15 13.68 3.40 3.53
N GLY A 16 13.50 2.18 3.05
CA GLY A 16 12.88 1.10 3.81
C GLY A 16 11.53 0.71 3.23
N ILE A 17 10.66 0.13 4.07
CA ILE A 17 9.44 -0.52 3.61
C ILE A 17 8.25 0.01 4.40
N LEU A 18 7.22 0.45 3.68
CA LEU A 18 5.90 0.68 4.25
C LEU A 18 4.99 -0.47 3.83
N LYS A 19 4.54 -1.28 4.80
CA LYS A 19 3.55 -2.33 4.55
C LYS A 19 2.19 -1.79 4.92
N ILE A 20 1.21 -1.99 4.06
CA ILE A 20 -0.17 -1.59 4.29
C ILE A 20 -1.10 -2.78 4.05
N GLN A 21 -2.10 -2.90 4.89
CA GLN A 21 -3.19 -3.84 4.72
C GLN A 21 -4.47 -3.05 4.51
N VAL A 22 -5.14 -3.32 3.40
CA VAL A 22 -6.40 -2.68 3.03
C VAL A 22 -7.50 -3.73 3.13
N ILE A 23 -8.72 -3.34 3.51
CA ILE A 23 -9.92 -4.14 3.25
C ILE A 23 -10.63 -3.47 2.08
N ALA A 24 -10.94 -4.25 1.05
CA ALA A 24 -11.77 -3.83 -0.07
C ALA A 24 -13.10 -4.57 0.00
N TYR A 25 -14.20 -3.82 -0.01
CA TYR A 25 -15.56 -4.34 0.09
C TYR A 25 -16.19 -4.50 -1.30
N GLU A 26 -17.26 -5.29 -1.38
CA GLU A 26 -18.02 -5.55 -2.62
C GLU A 26 -18.63 -4.27 -3.24
N ASP A 27 -18.87 -3.24 -2.43
CA ASP A 27 -19.33 -1.93 -2.89
C ASP A 27 -18.21 -1.06 -3.49
N LYS A 28 -17.02 -1.66 -3.68
CA LYS A 28 -15.78 -1.04 -4.20
C LYS A 28 -15.14 -0.01 -3.27
N SER A 29 -15.71 0.22 -2.09
CA SER A 29 -15.07 1.01 -1.05
C SER A 29 -13.90 0.24 -0.43
N SER A 30 -13.01 0.98 0.22
CA SER A 30 -11.95 0.35 1.01
C SER A 30 -11.63 1.14 2.26
N CYS A 31 -10.94 0.48 3.18
CA CYS A 31 -10.36 1.12 4.34
C CYS A 31 -8.95 0.60 4.63
N LEU A 32 -8.08 1.48 5.14
CA LEU A 32 -6.80 1.07 5.69
C LEU A 32 -7.03 0.35 7.02
N LEU A 33 -6.76 -0.96 7.03
CA LEU A 33 -6.93 -1.83 8.20
C LEU A 33 -5.72 -1.75 9.13
N SER A 34 -4.51 -1.85 8.57
CA SER A 34 -3.27 -1.80 9.34
C SER A 34 -2.12 -1.30 8.47
N TYR A 35 -1.06 -0.82 9.13
CA TYR A 35 0.20 -0.51 8.47
C TYR A 35 1.39 -0.81 9.38
N GLU A 36 2.54 -1.06 8.77
CA GLU A 36 3.82 -1.21 9.44
C GLU A 36 4.83 -0.29 8.74
N ASN A 37 5.32 0.70 9.47
CA ASN A 37 6.35 1.62 8.98
C ASN A 37 7.74 1.12 9.40
N ALA A 38 8.45 0.50 8.46
CA ALA A 38 9.85 0.11 8.59
C ALA A 38 10.74 0.99 7.71
N THR A 39 10.43 2.29 7.61
CA THR A 39 11.24 3.28 6.90
C THR A 39 12.14 4.07 7.84
N ASN A 40 13.03 4.88 7.28
CA ASN A 40 13.81 5.86 8.02
C ASN A 40 13.03 7.13 8.42
N PHE A 41 11.75 7.23 8.07
CA PHE A 41 10.87 8.36 8.36
C PHE A 41 9.80 7.92 9.36
N ASP A 42 9.44 8.81 10.28
CA ASP A 42 8.29 8.58 11.15
C ASP A 42 6.95 8.77 10.41
N ASP A 43 5.85 8.43 11.08
CA ASP A 43 4.51 8.45 10.50
C ASP A 43 4.03 9.86 10.09
N ASN A 44 4.52 10.89 10.77
CA ASN A 44 4.18 12.28 10.44
C ASN A 44 4.95 12.72 9.19
N GLN A 45 6.23 12.35 9.10
CA GLN A 45 7.07 12.62 7.93
C GLN A 45 6.56 11.87 6.68
N LEU A 46 6.04 10.64 6.83
CA LEU A 46 5.38 9.90 5.75
C LEU A 46 3.95 10.35 5.47
N ASN A 47 3.38 11.21 6.33
CA ASN A 47 2.00 11.68 6.24
C ASN A 47 0.99 10.51 6.15
N ILE A 48 1.10 9.56 7.09
CA ILE A 48 0.25 8.35 7.13
C ILE A 48 -1.24 8.70 7.19
N GLN A 49 -1.60 9.81 7.83
CA GLN A 49 -2.99 10.27 7.86
C GLN A 49 -3.53 10.58 6.45
N LYS A 50 -2.74 11.27 5.61
CA LYS A 50 -3.11 11.53 4.21
C LYS A 50 -3.19 10.24 3.40
N LEU A 51 -2.28 9.29 3.62
CA LEU A 51 -2.34 7.98 2.98
C LEU A 51 -3.63 7.24 3.36
N LYS A 52 -3.99 7.25 4.64
CA LYS A 52 -5.25 6.69 5.13
C LYS A 52 -6.45 7.35 4.46
N ASP A 53 -6.49 8.68 4.41
CA ASP A 53 -7.60 9.40 3.75
C ASP A 53 -7.73 9.03 2.28
N VAL A 54 -6.61 8.82 1.58
CA VAL A 54 -6.64 8.38 0.18
C VAL A 54 -7.19 6.96 0.05
N ILE A 55 -6.77 6.03 0.90
CA ILE A 55 -7.25 4.63 0.88
C ILE A 55 -8.73 4.56 1.25
N ASP A 56 -9.14 5.33 2.26
CA ASP A 56 -10.50 5.29 2.79
C ASP A 56 -11.52 6.00 1.89
N LYS A 57 -11.11 7.03 1.14
CA LYS A 57 -12.05 7.91 0.40
C LYS A 57 -11.84 7.93 -1.10
N ASN A 58 -10.61 7.73 -1.57
CA ASN A 58 -10.25 8.00 -2.97
C ASN A 58 -9.83 6.73 -3.74
N LEU A 59 -9.51 5.64 -3.04
CA LEU A 59 -9.16 4.37 -3.67
C LEU A 59 -10.44 3.65 -4.07
N ILE A 60 -10.72 3.63 -5.37
CA ILE A 60 -11.81 2.86 -5.95
C ILE A 60 -11.22 1.62 -6.61
N TRP A 61 -11.72 0.46 -6.22
CA TRP A 61 -11.31 -0.81 -6.80
C TRP A 61 -12.08 -1.09 -8.09
N GLU A 62 -11.37 -1.44 -9.16
CA GLU A 62 -12.00 -1.72 -10.46
C GLU A 62 -12.89 -2.97 -10.41
N LYS A 63 -12.43 -4.00 -9.66
CA LYS A 63 -13.13 -5.27 -9.51
C LYS A 63 -12.91 -5.84 -8.10
N VAL A 64 -14.01 -6.10 -7.39
CA VAL A 64 -14.07 -6.75 -6.07
C VAL A 64 -15.29 -7.68 -6.09
N ASP A 65 -15.06 -8.95 -6.44
CA ASP A 65 -16.14 -9.95 -6.53
C ASP A 65 -16.54 -10.51 -5.15
N GLU A 66 -15.68 -10.35 -4.15
CA GLU A 66 -15.88 -10.70 -2.74
C GLU A 66 -15.04 -9.77 -1.86
N THR A 67 -15.41 -9.61 -0.59
CA THR A 67 -14.59 -8.82 0.35
C THR A 67 -13.19 -9.44 0.50
N VAL A 68 -12.15 -8.66 0.19
CA VAL A 68 -10.75 -9.11 0.22
C VAL A 68 -9.90 -8.20 1.09
N SER A 69 -8.83 -8.75 1.67
CA SER A 69 -7.83 -7.98 2.41
C SER A 69 -6.45 -8.04 1.74
N PRO A 70 -6.21 -7.22 0.70
CA PRO A 70 -4.92 -7.17 0.05
C PRO A 70 -3.87 -6.54 0.97
N MET A 71 -2.69 -7.15 0.99
CA MET A 71 -1.48 -6.58 1.56
C MET A 71 -0.64 -5.95 0.45
N ILE A 72 -0.12 -4.76 0.69
CA ILE A 72 0.72 -4.04 -0.26
C ILE A 72 2.00 -3.64 0.47
N GLU A 73 3.14 -3.86 -0.15
CA GLU A 73 4.43 -3.42 0.33
C GLU A 73 4.99 -2.36 -0.62
N ILE A 74 5.32 -1.20 -0.06
CA ILE A 74 5.92 -0.08 -0.77
C ILE A 74 7.38 0.01 -0.34
N TYR A 75 8.27 -0.32 -1.27
CA TYR A 75 9.70 -0.27 -1.09
C TYR A 75 10.20 1.08 -1.56
N PHE A 76 10.79 1.83 -0.64
CA PHE A 76 11.48 3.08 -0.95
C PHE A 76 12.96 2.78 -1.09
N LEU A 77 13.43 2.77 -2.33
CA LEU A 77 14.82 2.52 -2.72
C LEU A 77 15.43 3.83 -3.25
N ILE A 78 16.75 3.85 -3.43
CA ILE A 78 17.43 5.08 -3.89
C ILE A 78 16.97 5.41 -5.31
N GLY A 79 16.16 6.48 -5.42
CA GLY A 79 15.69 6.99 -6.71
C GLY A 79 14.53 6.22 -7.33
N GLU A 80 13.99 5.19 -6.65
CA GLU A 80 12.88 4.39 -7.16
C GLU A 80 11.91 3.95 -6.05
N ILE A 81 10.65 3.73 -6.44
CA ILE A 81 9.63 3.13 -5.58
C ILE A 81 9.19 1.84 -6.25
N GLN A 82 9.19 0.75 -5.51
CA GLN A 82 8.61 -0.51 -5.96
C GLN A 82 7.37 -0.81 -5.12
N ILE A 83 6.27 -1.15 -5.78
CA ILE A 83 5.02 -1.51 -5.12
C ILE A 83 4.77 -2.98 -5.42
N LYS A 84 4.67 -3.79 -4.36
CA LYS A 84 4.37 -5.21 -4.45
C LYS A 84 3.02 -5.50 -3.81
N ARG A 85 2.16 -6.22 -4.52
CA ARG A 85 0.94 -6.78 -3.94
C ARG A 85 1.28 -8.14 -3.36
N MET A 86 1.02 -8.33 -2.09
CA MET A 86 1.28 -9.57 -1.36
C MET A 86 -0.04 -10.29 -1.10
N GLY A 87 -0.04 -11.61 -1.19
CA GLY A 87 -1.22 -12.42 -0.92
C GLY A 87 -0.93 -13.91 -0.89
N PHE A 88 -2.01 -14.68 -0.94
CA PHE A 88 -1.98 -16.13 -0.99
C PHE A 88 -2.59 -16.60 -2.32
N ASP A 89 -1.76 -17.08 -3.25
CA ASP A 89 -2.17 -17.64 -4.56
C ASP A 89 -2.30 -19.18 -4.57
N GLY A 90 -2.35 -19.81 -3.38
CA GLY A 90 -2.30 -21.26 -3.23
C GLY A 90 -0.87 -21.81 -3.03
N LYS A 91 0.18 -21.00 -3.22
CA LYS A 91 1.53 -21.32 -2.72
C LYS A 91 1.59 -21.14 -1.19
N LYS A 92 2.45 -21.95 -0.56
CA LYS A 92 2.64 -21.92 0.89
C LYS A 92 3.29 -20.61 1.33
N GLY A 93 2.62 -19.87 2.21
CA GLY A 93 3.11 -18.63 2.79
C GLY A 93 2.75 -17.38 1.98
N LEU A 94 3.01 -16.21 2.55
CA LEU A 94 2.81 -14.91 1.90
C LEU A 94 3.83 -14.71 0.77
N HIS A 95 3.37 -14.34 -0.41
CA HIS A 95 4.23 -14.08 -1.57
C HIS A 95 3.66 -12.99 -2.45
N GLU A 96 4.50 -12.48 -3.35
CA GLU A 96 4.12 -11.48 -4.34
C GLU A 96 3.13 -12.07 -5.35
N LEU A 97 1.99 -11.40 -5.53
CA LEU A 97 1.00 -11.72 -6.55
C LEU A 97 1.45 -11.07 -7.86
N VAL A 98 2.11 -11.85 -8.72
CA VAL A 98 2.55 -11.40 -10.04
C VAL A 98 1.45 -11.75 -11.05
N ASN A 99 0.74 -10.73 -11.54
CA ASN A 99 -0.37 -10.80 -12.51
C ASN A 99 -1.61 -11.57 -12.04
N GLN A 100 -2.63 -10.83 -11.60
CA GLN A 100 -4.05 -11.26 -11.64
C GLN A 100 -4.90 -10.11 -12.14
#